data_AF-A0A3M1S2R8-F1
#
_entry.id   AF-A0A3M1S2R8-F1
#
_cell.length_a   1.000
_cell.length_b   1.000
_cell.length_c   1.000
_cell.angle_alpha   90.00
_cell.angle_beta   90.00
_cell.angle_gamma   90.00
#
_symmetry.space_group_name_H-M   'P 1'
#
loop_
_entity.id
_entity.type
_entity.pdbx_description
1 polymer ?
#
loop_
_entity_poly.entity_id
_entity_poly.type
_entity_poly.pdbx_seq_one_letter_code
_entity_poly.pdbx_strand_id
1 'polypeptide(L)'
;VLWVLWINGSQETRELAAEAAITKGTLTGVLKTLEAREFVRRHTPPADRRLTVVSLTPKGRRRMQRIFPRFNAAEAEITAALNSQEREQLTACLRLLLSRLRRLEQAGG
;
A
#
# COMPACT_ATOMS: atom_id res chain seq x y z
N VAL A 1 -4.55 2.16 -3.25
CA VAL A 1 -4.74 0.79 -3.81
C VAL A 1 -3.54 0.28 -4.60
N LEU A 2 -3.18 0.83 -5.78
CA LEU A 2 -2.02 0.30 -6.54
C LEU A 2 -0.69 0.36 -5.76
N TRP A 3 -0.47 1.45 -5.02
CA TRP A 3 0.68 1.59 -4.12
C TRP A 3 0.71 0.53 -3.02
N VAL A 4 -0.43 0.33 -2.34
CA VAL A 4 -0.58 -0.68 -1.28
C VAL A 4 -0.26 -2.09 -1.80
N LEU A 5 -0.84 -2.49 -2.94
CA LEU A 5 -0.55 -3.78 -3.56
C LEU A 5 0.89 -3.90 -4.09
N TRP A 6 1.53 -2.78 -4.41
CA TRP A 6 2.92 -2.75 -4.84
C TRP A 6 3.87 -3.02 -3.68
N ILE A 7 3.61 -2.42 -2.52
CA ILE A 7 4.44 -2.53 -1.31
C ILE A 7 4.17 -3.86 -0.57
N ASN A 8 2.89 -4.18 -0.34
CA ASN A 8 2.48 -5.31 0.49
C ASN A 8 2.29 -6.62 -0.30
N GLY A 9 2.29 -6.54 -1.64
CA GLY A 9 2.00 -7.67 -2.50
C GLY A 9 0.51 -7.96 -2.63
N SER A 10 0.17 -9.23 -2.87
CA SER A 10 -1.23 -9.64 -3.02
C SER A 10 -1.91 -9.64 -1.67
N GLN A 11 -3.12 -9.08 -1.59
CA GLN A 11 -3.85 -8.95 -0.33
C GLN A 11 -5.32 -9.31 -0.49
N GLU A 12 -5.94 -9.76 0.59
CA GLU A 12 -7.38 -9.91 0.67
C GLU A 12 -8.07 -8.55 0.53
N THR A 13 -9.26 -8.54 -0.05
CA THR A 13 -10.04 -7.30 -0.27
C THR A 13 -10.32 -6.56 1.04
N ARG A 14 -10.49 -7.29 2.16
CA ARG A 14 -10.71 -6.69 3.48
C ARG A 14 -9.47 -5.94 3.97
N GLU A 15 -8.32 -6.58 3.90
CA GLU A 15 -7.03 -6.00 4.32
C GLU A 15 -6.64 -4.83 3.42
N LEU A 16 -6.80 -5.00 2.11
CA LEU A 16 -6.54 -3.95 1.13
C LEU A 16 -7.38 -2.69 1.39
N ALA A 17 -8.63 -2.83 1.84
CA ALA A 17 -9.47 -1.69 2.20
C ALA A 17 -8.93 -0.95 3.43
N ALA A 18 -8.54 -1.70 4.47
CA ALA A 18 -7.97 -1.15 5.70
C ALA A 18 -6.64 -0.43 5.44
N GLU A 19 -5.71 -1.09 4.74
CA GLU A 19 -4.38 -0.55 4.39
C GLU A 19 -4.46 0.66 3.44
N ALA A 20 -5.45 0.67 2.54
CA ALA A 20 -5.70 1.82 1.68
C ALA A 20 -6.53 2.92 2.37
N ALA A 21 -6.93 2.73 3.63
CA ALA A 21 -7.78 3.64 4.42
C ALA A 21 -9.06 4.06 3.70
N ILE A 22 -9.75 3.11 3.04
CA ILE A 22 -11.01 3.35 2.32
C ILE A 22 -12.09 2.33 2.70
N THR A 23 -13.35 2.70 2.48
CA THR A 23 -14.47 1.79 2.69
C THR A 23 -14.46 0.63 1.68
N LYS A 24 -15.12 -0.49 2.03
CA LYS A 24 -15.30 -1.64 1.13
C LYS A 24 -16.05 -1.26 -0.16
N GLY A 25 -17.04 -0.38 -0.07
CA GLY A 25 -17.80 0.12 -1.22
C GLY A 25 -16.92 0.93 -2.17
N THR A 26 -16.13 1.86 -1.63
CA THR A 26 -15.14 2.63 -2.41
C THR A 26 -14.11 1.72 -3.05
N LEU A 27 -13.57 0.75 -2.31
CA LEU A 27 -12.60 -0.20 -2.84
C LEU A 27 -13.17 -0.98 -4.04
N THR A 28 -14.43 -1.40 -3.97
CA THR A 28 -15.07 -2.15 -5.06
C THR A 28 -15.13 -1.34 -6.37
N GLY A 29 -15.50 -0.06 -6.30
CA GLY A 29 -15.49 0.84 -7.46
C GLY A 29 -14.08 1.08 -8.01
N VAL A 30 -13.10 1.25 -7.12
CA VAL A 30 -11.68 1.40 -7.49
C VAL A 30 -11.17 0.14 -8.18
N LEU A 31 -11.43 -1.05 -7.63
CA LEU A 31 -11.01 -2.32 -8.21
C LEU A 31 -11.62 -2.54 -9.59
N LYS A 32 -12.92 -2.29 -9.77
CA LYS A 32 -13.58 -2.35 -11.08
C LYS A 32 -12.85 -1.48 -12.12
N THR A 33 -12.49 -0.26 -11.71
CA THR A 33 -11.79 0.70 -12.56
C THR A 33 -10.35 0.27 -12.89
N LEU A 34 -9.65 -0.36 -11.95
CA LEU A 34 -8.28 -0.85 -12.12
C LEU A 34 -8.22 -2.17 -12.91
N GLU A 35 -9.21 -3.04 -12.77
CA GLU A 35 -9.37 -4.27 -13.56
C GLU A 35 -9.70 -3.95 -15.02
N ALA A 36 -10.60 -3.00 -15.27
CA ALA A 36 -10.89 -2.53 -16.64
C ALA A 36 -9.65 -1.96 -17.35
N ARG A 37 -8.68 -1.43 -16.57
CA ARG A 37 -7.38 -0.96 -17.07
C ARG A 37 -6.30 -2.05 -17.07
N GLU A 38 -6.64 -3.26 -16.63
CA GLU A 38 -5.77 -4.43 -16.50
C GLU A 38 -4.58 -4.21 -15.56
N PHE A 39 -4.70 -3.33 -14.57
CA PHE A 39 -3.63 -3.09 -13.60
C PHE A 39 -3.66 -4.05 -12.41
N VAL A 40 -4.84 -4.55 -12.07
CA VAL A 40 -5.03 -5.54 -11.00
C VAL A 40 -5.86 -6.70 -11.52
N ARG A 41 -5.81 -7.82 -10.80
CA ARG A 41 -6.71 -8.96 -10.98
C ARG A 41 -7.21 -9.44 -9.62
N ARG A 42 -8.49 -9.82 -9.56
CA ARG A 42 -9.07 -10.56 -8.44
C ARG A 42 -9.05 -12.05 -8.73
N HIS A 43 -8.78 -12.85 -7.71
CA HIS A 43 -8.93 -14.29 -7.77
C HIS A 43 -9.38 -14.83 -6.41
N THR A 44 -10.07 -15.95 -6.46
CA THR A 44 -10.50 -16.69 -5.28
C THR A 44 -9.60 -17.92 -5.14
N PRO A 45 -8.83 -18.04 -4.06
CA PRO A 45 -7.96 -19.20 -3.85
C PRO A 45 -8.77 -20.51 -3.83
N PRO A 46 -8.25 -21.61 -4.40
CA PRO A 46 -8.93 -22.91 -4.34
C PRO A 46 -9.09 -23.42 -2.90
N ALA A 47 -8.15 -23.06 -2.03
CA ALA A 47 -8.10 -23.49 -0.63
C ALA A 47 -9.17 -22.80 0.25
N ASP A 48 -9.56 -21.57 -0.10
CA ASP A 48 -10.64 -20.88 0.60
C ASP A 48 -11.46 -20.02 -0.36
N ARG A 49 -12.65 -20.53 -0.71
CA ARG A 49 -13.58 -19.89 -1.62
C ARG A 49 -14.26 -18.64 -1.05
N ARG A 50 -14.12 -18.39 0.25
CA ARG A 50 -14.69 -17.21 0.91
C ARG A 50 -13.81 -15.98 0.75
N LEU A 51 -12.55 -16.17 0.34
CA LEU A 51 -11.58 -15.09 0.21
C LEU A 51 -11.51 -14.58 -1.22
N THR A 52 -11.45 -13.26 -1.37
CA THR A 52 -11.13 -12.60 -2.64
C THR A 52 -9.81 -11.88 -2.49
N VAL A 53 -8.80 -12.38 -3.19
CA VAL A 53 -7.44 -11.85 -3.18
C VAL A 53 -7.21 -11.00 -4.41
N VAL A 54 -6.67 -9.81 -4.20
CA VAL A 54 -6.29 -8.86 -5.24
C VAL A 54 -4.78 -8.89 -5.43
N SER A 55 -4.34 -8.89 -6.68
CA SER A 55 -2.91 -8.82 -7.02
C SER A 55 -2.67 -7.85 -8.17
N LEU A 56 -1.49 -7.24 -8.23
CA LEU A 56 -1.04 -6.50 -9.41
C LEU A 56 -0.83 -7.45 -10.59
N THR A 57 -1.25 -7.04 -11.77
CA THR A 57 -0.84 -7.68 -13.02
C THR A 57 0.58 -7.24 -13.38
N PRO A 58 1.25 -7.89 -14.36
CA PRO A 58 2.50 -7.38 -14.92
C PRO A 58 2.39 -5.94 -15.46
N LYS A 59 1.23 -5.56 -16.03
CA LYS A 59 0.96 -4.21 -16.52
C LYS A 59 0.84 -3.21 -15.37
N GLY A 60 0.12 -3.56 -14.30
CA GLY A 60 0.04 -2.75 -13.08
C GLY A 60 1.40 -2.58 -12.42
N ARG A 61 2.20 -3.65 -12.39
CA ARG A 61 3.58 -3.62 -11.90
C ARG A 61 4.41 -2.59 -12.71
N ARG A 62 4.46 -2.71 -14.03
CA ARG A 62 5.20 -1.73 -14.87
C ARG A 62 4.69 -0.29 -14.71
N ARG A 63 3.39 -0.09 -14.50
CA ARG A 63 2.81 1.24 -14.25
C ARG A 63 3.40 1.87 -12.98
N MET A 64 3.46 1.10 -11.90
CA MET A 64 4.05 1.56 -10.63
C MET A 64 5.56 1.81 -10.74
N GLN A 65 6.31 0.98 -11.48
CA GLN A 65 7.75 1.23 -11.73
C GLN A 65 8.02 2.56 -12.43
N ARG A 66 7.10 3.03 -13.28
CA ARG A 66 7.22 4.33 -13.95
C ARG A 66 6.82 5.51 -13.07
N ILE A 67 5.90 5.27 -12.14
CA ILE A 67 5.34 6.31 -11.27
C ILE A 67 6.22 6.51 -10.04
N PHE A 68 6.69 5.42 -9.43
CA PHE A 68 7.44 5.40 -8.18
C PHE A 68 8.68 6.32 -8.17
N PRO A 69 9.53 6.37 -9.22
CA PRO A 69 10.70 7.26 -9.23
C PRO A 69 10.33 8.74 -9.10
N ARG A 70 9.17 9.16 -9.62
CA ARG A 70 8.72 10.56 -9.50
C ARG A 70 8.31 10.89 -8.06
N PHE A 71 7.68 9.94 -7.37
CA PHE A 71 7.38 10.08 -5.94
C PHE A 71 8.66 10.12 -5.11
N ASN A 72 9.60 9.22 -5.38
CA ASN A 72 10.88 9.16 -4.67
C ASN A 72 11.72 10.44 -4.87
N ALA A 73 11.69 11.02 -6.07
CA ALA A 73 12.37 12.29 -6.34
C ALA A 73 11.78 13.45 -5.52
N ALA A 74 10.46 13.57 -5.46
CA ALA A 74 9.80 14.58 -4.64
C ALA A 74 10.07 14.39 -3.14
N GLU A 75 10.06 13.14 -2.66
CA GLU A 75 10.41 12.81 -1.27
C GLU A 75 11.87 13.15 -0.95
N ALA A 76 12.79 12.82 -1.87
CA ALA A 76 14.20 13.17 -1.74
C ALA A 76 14.41 14.69 -1.71
N GLU A 77 13.69 15.46 -2.52
CA GLU A 77 13.74 16.92 -2.53
C GLU A 77 13.25 17.52 -1.22
N ILE A 78 12.13 17.04 -0.68
CA ILE A 78 11.58 17.49 0.61
C ILE A 78 12.56 17.18 1.75
N THR A 79 13.13 15.98 1.76
CA THR A 79 14.07 15.54 2.81
C THR A 79 15.49 16.09 2.62
N ALA A 80 15.80 16.67 1.45
CA ALA A 80 17.08 17.31 1.19
C ALA A 80 17.35 18.51 2.13
N ALA A 81 16.29 19.13 2.66
CA ALA A 81 16.39 20.22 3.64
C ALA A 81 17.00 19.79 4.98
N LEU A 82 17.02 18.48 5.28
CA LEU A 82 17.57 17.94 6.52
C LEU A 82 19.02 17.51 6.32
N ASN A 83 19.88 17.85 7.28
CA ASN A 83 21.24 17.29 7.36
C ASN A 83 21.20 15.84 7.89
N SER A 84 22.36 15.16 7.87
CA SER A 84 22.42 13.73 8.25
C SER A 84 21.94 13.45 9.67
N GLN A 85 22.26 14.31 10.64
CA GLN A 85 21.84 14.15 12.03
C GLN A 85 20.32 14.35 12.17
N GLU A 86 19.75 15.34 11.50
CA GLU A 86 18.31 15.59 11.50
C GLU A 86 17.52 14.43 10.86
N ARG A 87 18.06 13.83 9.79
CA ARG A 87 17.46 12.63 9.16
C ARG A 87 17.47 11.43 10.09
N GLU A 88 18.55 11.22 10.82
CA GLU A 88 18.63 10.15 11.83
C GLU A 88 17.62 10.37 12.97
N GLN A 89 17.53 11.60 13.48
CA GLN A 89 16.58 11.98 14.51
C GLN A 89 15.13 11.76 14.06
N LEU A 90 14.78 12.23 12.85
CA LEU A 90 13.45 12.04 12.26
C LEU A 90 13.13 10.55 12.11
N THR A 91 14.08 9.77 11.59
CA THR A 91 13.92 8.32 11.42
C THR A 91 13.68 7.62 12.76
N ALA A 92 14.40 8.00 13.82
CA ALA A 92 14.22 7.46 15.16
C ALA A 92 12.81 7.78 15.71
N CYS A 93 12.35 9.03 15.56
CA CYS A 93 11.01 9.44 15.96
C CYS A 93 9.92 8.67 15.21
N LEU A 94 10.03 8.54 13.88
CA LEU A 94 9.06 7.79 13.07
C LEU A 94 9.00 6.31 13.48
N ARG A 95 10.16 5.66 13.72
CA ARG A 95 10.23 4.28 14.21
C ARG A 95 9.54 4.12 15.57
N LEU A 96 9.75 5.07 16.48
CA LEU A 96 9.09 5.07 17.79
C LEU A 96 7.57 5.16 17.64
N LEU A 97 7.07 6.08 16.83
CA LEU A 97 5.63 6.25 16.58
C LEU A 97 5.01 5.00 15.95
N LEU A 98 5.65 4.43 14.92
CA LEU A 98 5.21 3.18 14.29
C LEU A 98 5.16 2.01 15.28
N SER A 99 6.14 1.92 16.18
CA SER A 99 6.13 0.88 17.24
C SER A 99 4.95 1.04 18.19
N ARG A 100 4.52 2.28 18.47
CA ARG A 100 3.35 2.56 19.32
C ARG A 100 2.06 2.25 18.59
N LEU A 101 1.94 2.64 17.32
CA LEU A 101 0.76 2.37 16.50
C LEU A 101 0.48 0.86 16.42
N ARG A 102 1.50 0.05 16.08
CA ARG A 102 1.38 -1.42 15.99
C ARG A 102 0.93 -2.06 17.30
N ARG A 103 1.37 -1.53 18.46
CA ARG A 103 0.92 -2.01 19.77
C ARG A 103 -0.55 -1.71 20.03
N LEU A 104 -1.03 -0.53 19.62
CA LEU A 104 -2.43 -0.16 19.77
C LEU A 104 -3.35 -1.01 18.90
N GLU A 105 -2.93 -1.33 17.67
CA GLU A 105 -3.68 -2.22 16.77
C GLU A 105 -3.79 -3.65 17.32
N GLN A 106 -2.77 -4.14 18.03
CA GLN A 106 -2.79 -5.47 18.67
C GLN A 106 -3.57 -5.53 19.97
N ALA A 107 -3.71 -4.41 20.69
CA ALA A 107 -4.48 -4.33 21.94
C ALA A 107 -5.97 -4.05 21.71
N GLY A 108 -6.35 -3.58 20.52
CA GLY A 108 -7.72 -3.24 20.14
C GLY A 108 -8.43 -4.30 19.27
N GLY A 109 -7.84 -5.48 19.10
CA GLY A 109 -8.44 -6.64 18.42
C GLY A 109 -8.74 -7.77 19.40
#